data_AF-A0A1Y3ASI1-F1
#
_entry.id   AF-A0A1Y3ASI1-F1
#
_cell.length_a   1.000
_cell.length_b   1.000
_cell.length_c   1.000
_cell.angle_alpha   90.00
_cell.angle_beta   90.00
_cell.angle_gamma   90.00
#
_symmetry.space_group_name_H-M   'P 1'
#
loop_
_entity.id
_entity.type
_entity.pdbx_description
1 polymer ?
#
loop_
_entity_poly.entity_id
_entity_poly.type
_entity_poly.pdbx_seq_one_letter_code
_entity_poly.pdbx_strand_id
1 'polypeptide(L)'
;MRPDSSWSIGALIFASIGIVFTIFVIIIFIRHNDTPVVRASGRELCYVLLIGILMCYSMTLFLVQKPTIFICGAQKAGIGLCFSVVYSAILIKTNRISRIFKAGKRSARRPSFISPKSQLLICGGLIMIQCFIIAIWFAFSPPKVIHFYPTREDNKLICQASINAGYFVAFMYPIFLIGSYCSFFNYSS
;
A
#
# COMPACT_ATOMS: atom_id res chain seq x y z
N MET A 1 6.42 20.61 1.19
CA MET A 1 5.32 21.25 0.44
C MET A 1 4.78 22.40 1.28
N ARG A 2 4.48 23.56 0.68
CA ARG A 2 3.80 24.66 1.37
C ARG A 2 2.30 24.31 1.47
N PRO A 3 1.68 24.29 2.65
CA PRO A 3 0.26 23.94 2.83
C PRO A 3 -0.71 24.91 2.12
N ASP A 4 -0.20 26.06 1.71
CA ASP A 4 -0.88 27.18 1.05
C ASP A 4 -0.89 27.09 -0.49
N SER A 5 -0.37 26.00 -1.07
CA SER A 5 -0.45 25.75 -2.51
C SER A 5 -1.78 25.08 -2.91
N SER A 6 -2.42 25.57 -3.98
CA SER A 6 -3.71 25.03 -4.48
C SER A 6 -3.67 23.52 -4.75
N TRP A 7 -2.50 22.99 -5.11
CA TRP A 7 -2.25 21.55 -5.29
C TRP A 7 -2.37 20.75 -4.00
N SER A 8 -1.85 21.25 -2.87
CA SER A 8 -1.96 20.57 -1.58
C SER A 8 -3.40 20.55 -1.08
N ILE A 9 -4.15 21.62 -1.31
CA ILE A 9 -5.58 21.71 -0.95
C ILE A 9 -6.39 20.70 -1.79
N GLY A 10 -6.17 20.64 -3.11
CA GLY A 10 -6.83 19.68 -3.99
C GLY A 10 -6.55 18.23 -3.58
N ALA A 11 -5.30 17.89 -3.28
CA ALA A 11 -4.92 16.56 -2.80
C ALA A 11 -5.57 16.22 -1.45
N LEU A 12 -5.67 17.19 -0.53
CA LEU A 12 -6.30 17.01 0.77
C LEU A 12 -7.79 16.70 0.62
N ILE A 13 -8.51 17.48 -0.20
CA ILE A 13 -9.94 17.28 -0.46
C ILE A 13 -10.17 15.91 -1.09
N PHE A 14 -9.39 15.56 -2.11
CA PHE A 14 -9.49 14.26 -2.78
C PHE A 14 -9.25 13.09 -1.82
N ALA A 15 -8.20 13.17 -1.00
CA ALA A 15 -7.91 12.15 0.00
C ALA A 15 -9.02 12.04 1.05
N SER A 16 -9.59 13.16 1.49
CA SER A 16 -10.70 13.20 2.44
C SER A 16 -11.94 12.51 1.89
N ILE A 17 -12.34 12.83 0.66
CA ILE A 17 -13.47 12.20 -0.03
C ILE A 17 -13.19 10.71 -0.23
N GLY A 18 -11.97 10.35 -0.64
CA GLY A 18 -11.53 8.97 -0.80
C GLY A 18 -11.65 8.15 0.49
N ILE A 19 -11.29 8.72 1.64
CA ILE A 19 -11.44 8.06 2.96
C ILE A 19 -12.91 7.81 3.27
N VAL A 20 -13.76 8.83 3.13
CA VAL A 20 -15.21 8.70 3.40
C VAL A 20 -15.83 7.64 2.51
N PHE A 21 -15.51 7.65 1.22
CA PHE A 21 -16.00 6.66 0.26
C PHE A 21 -15.48 5.25 0.59
N THR A 22 -14.21 5.11 0.94
CA THR A 22 -13.61 3.81 1.31
C THR A 22 -14.27 3.24 2.57
N ILE A 23 -14.50 4.07 3.59
CA ILE A 23 -15.21 3.67 4.82
C ILE A 23 -16.64 3.25 4.49
N PHE A 24 -17.34 4.00 3.65
CA PHE A 24 -18.69 3.65 3.20
C PHE A 24 -18.71 2.29 2.50
N VAL A 25 -17.76 2.02 1.60
CA VAL A 25 -17.62 0.72 0.94
C VAL A 25 -17.33 -0.39 1.95
N ILE A 26 -16.46 -0.16 2.95
CA ILE A 26 -16.18 -1.13 4.02
C ILE A 26 -17.47 -1.44 4.80
N ILE A 27 -18.25 -0.43 5.19
CA ILE A 27 -19.52 -0.61 5.91
C ILE A 27 -20.50 -1.43 5.08
N ILE A 28 -20.64 -1.12 3.79
CA ILE A 28 -21.48 -1.89 2.86
C ILE A 28 -20.99 -3.34 2.77
N PHE A 29 -19.69 -3.57 2.65
CA PHE A 29 -19.11 -4.93 2.59
C PHE A 29 -19.39 -5.72 3.87
N ILE A 30 -19.30 -5.08 5.04
CA ILE A 30 -19.61 -5.71 6.33
C ILE A 30 -21.12 -6.00 6.45
N ARG A 31 -21.99 -5.09 5.98
CA ARG A 31 -23.44 -5.27 6.00
C ARG A 31 -23.92 -6.33 5.00
N HIS A 32 -23.32 -6.41 3.83
CA HIS A 32 -23.65 -7.37 2.76
C HIS A 32 -22.65 -8.53 2.69
N ASN A 33 -22.07 -8.90 3.83
CA ASN A 33 -21.02 -9.91 3.94
C ASN A 33 -21.48 -11.34 3.52
N ASP A 34 -22.80 -11.54 3.45
CA ASP A 34 -23.45 -12.77 2.99
C ASP A 34 -23.79 -12.80 1.49
N THR A 35 -23.53 -11.72 0.75
CA THR A 35 -23.77 -11.73 -0.70
C THR A 35 -22.79 -12.68 -1.41
N PRO A 36 -23.27 -13.50 -2.37
CA PRO A 36 -22.46 -14.52 -3.04
C PRO A 36 -21.24 -13.94 -3.77
N VAL A 37 -21.30 -12.67 -4.17
CA VAL A 37 -20.18 -11.92 -4.79
C VAL A 37 -18.99 -11.76 -3.82
N VAL A 38 -19.23 -11.35 -2.57
CA VAL A 38 -18.19 -11.12 -1.56
C VAL A 38 -17.58 -12.44 -1.10
N ARG A 39 -18.40 -13.48 -0.95
CA ARG A 39 -17.97 -14.84 -0.61
C ARG A 39 -17.16 -15.51 -1.73
N ALA A 40 -17.54 -15.32 -2.99
CA ALA A 40 -16.85 -15.88 -4.15
C ALA A 40 -15.54 -15.17 -4.49
N SER A 41 -15.37 -13.90 -4.11
CA SER A 41 -14.15 -13.14 -4.43
C SER A 41 -13.04 -13.27 -3.38
N GLY A 42 -13.34 -13.79 -2.17
CA GLY A 42 -12.38 -13.95 -1.06
C GLY A 42 -12.41 -12.75 -0.11
N ARG A 43 -13.35 -12.78 0.85
CA ARG A 43 -13.67 -11.70 1.79
C ARG A 43 -12.45 -11.03 2.42
N GLU A 44 -11.57 -11.84 2.98
CA GLU A 44 -10.35 -11.38 3.68
C GLU A 44 -9.44 -10.53 2.77
N LEU A 45 -9.26 -10.92 1.50
CA LEU A 45 -8.40 -10.19 0.56
C LEU A 45 -8.99 -8.83 0.16
N CYS A 46 -10.32 -8.75 0.00
CA CYS A 46 -10.98 -7.48 -0.26
C CYS A 46 -10.85 -6.52 0.93
N TYR A 47 -10.97 -7.02 2.17
CA TYR A 47 -10.72 -6.21 3.36
C TYR A 47 -9.27 -5.72 3.43
N VAL A 48 -8.28 -6.59 3.17
CA VAL A 48 -6.86 -6.20 3.12
C VAL A 48 -6.61 -5.12 2.07
N LEU A 49 -7.22 -5.24 0.90
CA LEU A 49 -7.08 -4.25 -0.18
C LEU A 49 -7.74 -2.90 0.19
N LEU A 50 -8.93 -2.91 0.79
CA LEU A 50 -9.60 -1.71 1.30
C LEU A 50 -8.80 -1.02 2.41
N ILE A 51 -8.22 -1.80 3.33
CA ILE A 51 -7.31 -1.28 4.37
C ILE A 51 -6.07 -0.64 3.74
N GLY A 52 -5.48 -1.27 2.71
CA GLY A 52 -4.37 -0.70 1.95
C GLY A 52 -4.73 0.65 1.31
N ILE A 53 -5.90 0.73 0.65
CA ILE A 53 -6.39 1.98 0.03
C ILE A 53 -6.60 3.07 1.10
N LEU A 54 -7.20 2.72 2.24
CA LEU A 54 -7.41 3.64 3.36
C LEU A 54 -6.08 4.16 3.93
N MET A 55 -5.09 3.27 4.06
CA MET A 55 -3.73 3.65 4.46
C MET A 55 -3.10 4.61 3.45
N CYS A 56 -3.25 4.36 2.14
CA CYS A 56 -2.73 5.25 1.10
C CYS A 56 -3.33 6.66 1.20
N TYR A 57 -4.66 6.79 1.32
CA TYR A 57 -5.27 8.12 1.50
C TYR A 57 -4.81 8.80 2.80
N SER A 58 -4.67 8.05 3.88
CA SER A 58 -4.15 8.57 5.16
C SER A 58 -2.72 9.07 5.02
N MET A 59 -1.86 8.37 4.26
CA MET A 59 -0.50 8.82 3.97
C MET A 59 -0.46 10.09 3.14
N THR A 60 -1.40 10.30 2.21
CA THR A 60 -1.54 11.57 1.49
C THR A 60 -1.82 12.73 2.45
N LEU A 61 -2.64 12.53 3.49
CA LEU A 61 -2.87 13.53 4.54
C LEU A 61 -1.57 13.82 5.32
N PHE A 62 -0.86 12.78 5.76
CA PHE A 62 0.42 12.93 6.48
C PHE A 62 1.52 13.59 5.65
N LEU A 63 1.49 13.48 4.33
CA LEU A 63 2.41 14.17 3.42
C LEU A 63 2.21 15.70 3.40
N VAL A 64 0.98 16.16 3.62
CA VAL A 64 0.62 17.59 3.63
C VAL A 64 0.86 18.24 5.01
N GLN A 65 0.80 17.45 6.09
CA GLN A 65 1.01 17.95 7.45
C GLN A 65 2.46 18.44 7.68
N LYS A 66 2.61 19.34 8.66
CA LYS A 66 3.94 19.87 9.04
C LYS A 66 4.88 18.73 9.41
N PRO A 67 6.13 18.70 8.88
CA PRO A 67 7.05 17.60 9.12
C PRO A 67 7.50 17.56 10.59
N THR A 68 7.02 16.55 11.30
CA THR A 68 7.44 16.16 12.64
C THR A 68 8.19 14.83 12.57
N ILE A 69 8.94 14.45 13.61
CA ILE A 69 9.65 13.16 13.69
C ILE A 69 8.71 12.00 13.38
N PHE A 70 7.49 12.03 13.93
CA PHE A 70 6.43 11.06 13.65
C PHE A 70 5.98 11.05 12.20
N ILE A 71 5.73 12.22 11.61
CA ILE A 71 5.33 12.36 10.19
C ILE A 71 6.43 11.82 9.27
N CYS A 72 7.70 12.14 9.55
CA CYS A 72 8.83 11.63 8.77
C CYS A 72 8.99 10.12 8.86
N GLY A 73 8.73 9.54 10.04
CA GLY A 73 8.65 8.09 10.20
C GLY A 73 7.47 7.50 9.42
N ALA A 74 6.27 8.08 9.56
CA ALA A 74 5.06 7.64 8.90
C ALA A 74 5.18 7.70 7.37
N GLN A 75 5.77 8.76 6.80
CA GLN A 75 6.03 8.87 5.37
C GLN A 75 6.97 7.76 4.88
N LYS A 76 8.04 7.50 5.64
CA LYS A 76 9.06 6.49 5.29
C LYS A 76 8.50 5.06 5.36
N ALA A 77 7.73 4.75 6.40
CA ALA A 77 7.14 3.43 6.57
C ALA A 77 5.88 3.25 5.71
N GLY A 78 4.99 4.23 5.73
CA GLY A 78 3.64 4.15 5.19
C GLY A 78 3.58 4.09 3.66
N ILE A 79 4.51 4.75 2.96
CA ILE A 79 4.58 4.63 1.50
C ILE A 79 4.96 3.19 1.10
N GLY A 80 6.02 2.64 1.71
CA GLY A 80 6.45 1.26 1.45
C GLY A 80 5.40 0.21 1.85
N LEU A 81 4.77 0.39 3.02
CA LEU A 81 3.70 -0.50 3.48
C LEU A 81 2.47 -0.43 2.60
N CYS A 82 2.02 0.77 2.18
CA CYS A 82 0.83 0.86 1.34
C CYS A 82 1.03 0.11 0.02
N PHE A 83 2.15 0.36 -0.67
CA PHE A 83 2.45 -0.34 -1.91
C PHE A 83 2.56 -1.85 -1.70
N SER A 84 3.25 -2.29 -0.65
CA SER A 84 3.36 -3.72 -0.34
C SER A 84 1.99 -4.37 -0.12
N VAL A 85 1.10 -3.76 0.67
CA VAL A 85 -0.25 -4.28 0.96
C VAL A 85 -1.09 -4.36 -0.32
N VAL A 86 -1.15 -3.26 -1.09
CA VAL A 86 -1.98 -3.18 -2.30
C VAL A 86 -1.50 -4.16 -3.37
N TYR A 87 -0.20 -4.17 -3.69
CA TYR A 87 0.33 -5.07 -4.72
C TYR A 87 0.27 -6.53 -4.31
N SER A 88 0.53 -6.87 -3.04
CA SER A 88 0.40 -8.24 -2.55
C SER A 88 -1.04 -8.75 -2.67
N ALA A 89 -2.02 -7.93 -2.28
CA ALA A 89 -3.44 -8.29 -2.39
C ALA A 89 -3.88 -8.47 -3.86
N ILE A 90 -3.45 -7.57 -4.76
CA ILE A 90 -3.74 -7.65 -6.19
C ILE A 90 -3.09 -8.91 -6.78
N LEU A 91 -1.81 -9.16 -6.53
CA LEU A 91 -1.07 -10.34 -6.98
C LEU A 91 -1.81 -11.64 -6.64
N ILE A 92 -2.25 -11.76 -5.39
CA ILE A 92 -2.92 -12.95 -4.90
C ILE A 92 -4.31 -13.11 -5.53
N LYS A 93 -5.04 -12.02 -5.74
CA LYS A 93 -6.34 -12.01 -6.42
C LYS A 93 -6.19 -12.43 -7.89
N THR A 94 -5.20 -11.88 -8.60
CA THR A 94 -4.89 -12.20 -10.00
C THR A 94 -4.44 -13.65 -10.16
N ASN A 95 -3.55 -14.14 -9.29
CA ASN A 95 -3.12 -15.54 -9.26
C ASN A 95 -4.30 -16.50 -9.09
N ARG A 96 -5.24 -16.17 -8.20
CA ARG A 96 -6.46 -16.96 -7.99
C ARG A 96 -7.33 -17.01 -9.26
N ILE A 97 -7.55 -15.86 -9.89
CA ILE A 97 -8.35 -15.76 -11.12
C ILE A 97 -7.70 -16.55 -12.27
N SER A 98 -6.39 -16.38 -12.50
CA SER A 98 -5.64 -17.10 -13.53
C SER A 98 -5.71 -18.62 -13.34
N ARG A 99 -5.59 -19.12 -12.09
CA ARG A 99 -5.77 -20.55 -11.80
C ARG A 99 -7.19 -21.06 -12.08
N ILE A 100 -8.23 -20.25 -11.80
CA ILE A 100 -9.62 -20.61 -12.11
C ILE A 100 -9.82 -20.73 -13.62
N PHE A 101 -9.35 -19.76 -14.41
CA PHE A 101 -9.45 -19.80 -15.87
C PHE A 101 -8.66 -20.97 -16.49
N LYS A 102 -7.45 -21.23 -15.98
CA LYS A 102 -6.60 -22.34 -16.47
C LYS A 102 -7.17 -23.71 -16.11
N ALA A 103 -7.80 -23.85 -14.93
CA ALA A 103 -8.54 -25.05 -14.54
C ALA A 103 -9.79 -25.25 -15.42
N GLY A 104 -10.54 -24.18 -15.70
CA GLY A 104 -11.69 -24.21 -16.61
C GLY A 104 -11.35 -24.67 -18.04
N LYS A 105 -10.14 -24.37 -18.53
CA LYS A 105 -9.64 -24.81 -19.85
C LYS A 105 -9.12 -26.26 -19.90
N ARG A 106 -8.69 -26.87 -18.78
CA ARG A 106 -7.99 -28.18 -18.77
C ARG A 106 -8.80 -29.38 -18.28
N SER A 107 -9.85 -29.21 -17.46
CA SER A 107 -10.87 -30.22 -17.04
C SER A 107 -11.49 -29.79 -15.68
N ALA A 108 -12.70 -30.29 -15.37
CA ALA A 108 -13.53 -29.98 -14.20
C ALA A 108 -12.98 -30.44 -12.82
N ARG A 109 -11.66 -30.53 -12.63
CA ARG A 109 -11.04 -30.88 -11.35
C ARG A 109 -10.74 -29.61 -10.55
N ARG A 110 -11.35 -29.49 -9.35
CA ARG A 110 -11.12 -28.37 -8.43
C ARG A 110 -9.61 -28.23 -8.15
N PRO A 111 -8.97 -27.10 -8.49
CA PRO A 111 -7.53 -26.94 -8.27
C PRO A 111 -7.21 -26.91 -6.77
N SER A 112 -6.11 -27.56 -6.35
CA SER A 112 -5.59 -27.43 -4.98
C SER A 112 -4.86 -26.08 -4.82
N PHE A 113 -4.76 -25.56 -3.59
CA PHE A 113 -4.40 -24.16 -3.21
C PHE A 113 -5.52 -23.10 -3.27
N ILE A 114 -6.79 -23.50 -3.10
CA ILE A 114 -7.98 -22.61 -3.06
C ILE A 114 -8.29 -22.05 -1.65
N SER A 115 -7.57 -22.44 -0.60
CA SER A 115 -7.95 -22.03 0.77
C SER A 115 -7.67 -20.53 1.00
N PRO A 116 -8.70 -19.70 1.30
CA PRO A 116 -8.55 -18.26 1.55
C PRO A 116 -7.54 -17.94 2.67
N LYS A 117 -7.41 -18.86 3.63
CA LYS A 117 -6.46 -18.75 4.75
C LYS A 117 -5.01 -18.77 4.29
N SER A 118 -4.66 -19.64 3.34
CA SER A 118 -3.29 -19.73 2.79
C SER A 118 -2.94 -18.48 1.99
N GLN A 119 -3.91 -17.93 1.26
CA GLN A 119 -3.73 -16.65 0.56
C GLN A 119 -3.47 -15.49 1.53
N LEU A 120 -4.22 -15.42 2.63
CA LEU A 120 -3.98 -14.42 3.66
C LEU A 120 -2.61 -14.58 4.32
N LEU A 121 -2.18 -15.82 4.56
CA LEU A 121 -0.89 -16.13 5.15
C LEU A 121 0.28 -15.71 4.25
N ILE A 122 0.16 -15.92 2.94
CA ILE A 122 1.14 -15.44 1.94
C ILE A 122 1.16 -13.91 1.90
N CYS A 123 -0.02 -13.27 1.89
CA CYS A 123 -0.12 -11.80 1.91
C CYS A 123 0.54 -11.21 3.16
N GLY A 124 0.20 -11.77 4.33
CA GLY A 124 0.79 -11.38 5.61
C GLY A 124 2.29 -11.60 5.63
N GLY A 125 2.79 -12.71 5.08
CA GLY A 125 4.23 -12.97 4.95
C GLY A 125 4.96 -11.90 4.14
N LEU A 126 4.41 -11.49 2.99
CA LEU A 126 4.99 -10.42 2.15
C LEU A 126 4.99 -9.07 2.89
N ILE A 127 3.90 -8.74 3.58
CA ILE A 127 3.80 -7.52 4.39
C ILE A 127 4.80 -7.55 5.55
N MET A 128 4.96 -8.70 6.22
CA MET A 128 5.90 -8.88 7.31
C MET A 128 7.34 -8.67 6.87
N ILE A 129 7.73 -9.18 5.69
CA ILE A 129 9.05 -8.92 5.11
C ILE A 129 9.25 -7.41 4.92
N GLN A 130 8.26 -6.70 4.40
CA GLN A 130 8.35 -5.24 4.26
C GLN A 130 8.46 -4.55 5.62
N CYS A 131 7.71 -5.00 6.64
CA CYS A 131 7.83 -4.49 8.01
C CYS A 131 9.24 -4.69 8.57
N PHE A 132 9.87 -5.85 8.35
CA PHE A 132 11.25 -6.12 8.77
C PHE A 132 12.25 -5.21 8.06
N ILE A 133 12.14 -5.02 6.75
CA ILE A 133 13.00 -4.10 5.99
C ILE A 133 12.88 -2.68 6.55
N ILE A 134 11.65 -2.23 6.82
CA ILE A 134 11.40 -0.91 7.42
C ILE A 134 12.00 -0.85 8.84
N ALA A 135 11.80 -1.86 9.69
CA ALA A 135 12.33 -1.87 11.04
C ALA A 135 13.86 -1.80 11.07
N ILE A 136 14.53 -2.59 10.23
CA ILE A 136 15.98 -2.54 10.03
C ILE A 136 16.39 -1.13 9.57
N TRP A 137 15.64 -0.54 8.63
CA TRP A 137 15.90 0.82 8.19
C TRP A 137 15.84 1.81 9.35
N PHE A 138 14.79 1.76 10.17
CA PHE A 138 14.61 2.66 11.30
C PHE A 138 15.73 2.50 12.34
N ALA A 139 16.24 1.29 12.54
CA ALA A 139 17.37 1.03 13.43
C ALA A 139 18.66 1.70 12.93
N PHE A 140 18.97 1.59 11.63
CA PHE A 140 20.17 2.20 11.03
C PHE A 140 20.03 3.71 10.76
N SER A 141 18.81 4.18 10.51
CA SER A 141 18.52 5.55 10.10
C SER A 141 17.19 6.01 10.70
N PRO A 142 17.21 6.43 11.97
CA PRO A 142 16.02 6.90 12.67
C PRO A 142 15.44 8.13 11.97
N PRO A 143 14.12 8.35 12.03
CA PRO A 143 13.49 9.52 11.45
C PRO A 143 13.98 10.77 12.19
N LYS A 144 14.61 11.69 11.44
CA LYS A 144 15.04 12.99 11.95
C LYS A 144 14.45 14.10 11.08
N VAL A 145 14.02 15.16 11.73
CA VAL A 145 13.58 16.40 11.07
C VAL A 145 14.78 17.33 11.05
N ILE A 146 15.11 17.86 9.87
CA ILE A 146 16.21 18.80 9.69
C ILE A 146 15.70 20.09 9.05
N HIS A 147 16.29 21.21 9.44
CA HIS A 147 16.04 22.50 8.80
C HIS A 147 16.83 22.54 7.50
N PHE A 148 16.12 22.72 6.39
CA PHE A 148 16.68 22.88 5.07
C PHE A 148 16.52 24.32 4.61
N TYR A 149 17.64 24.89 4.18
CA TYR A 149 17.76 26.28 3.79
C TYR A 149 18.00 26.36 2.28
N PRO A 150 16.94 26.35 1.44
CA PRO A 150 17.09 26.48 -0.01
C PRO A 150 17.54 27.88 -0.43
N THR A 151 17.36 28.89 0.41
CA THR A 151 17.73 30.30 0.18
C THR A 151 18.03 30.94 1.54
N ARG A 152 18.82 32.02 1.61
CA ARG A 152 19.25 32.64 2.88
C ARG A 152 18.10 33.10 3.79
N GLU A 153 16.89 33.25 3.26
CA GLU A 153 15.70 33.73 3.99
C GLU A 153 14.61 32.66 4.17
N ASP A 154 14.74 31.48 3.55
CA ASP A 154 13.72 30.43 3.57
C ASP A 154 14.13 29.32 4.56
N ASN A 155 13.40 29.16 5.67
CA ASN A 155 13.56 28.02 6.60
C ASN A 155 12.46 26.99 6.35
N LYS A 156 12.80 25.84 5.73
CA LYS A 156 11.85 24.74 5.49
C LYS A 156 12.26 23.53 6.31
N LEU A 157 11.38 23.06 7.19
CA LEU A 157 11.58 21.76 7.83
C LEU A 157 11.34 20.66 6.80
N ILE A 158 12.27 19.72 6.67
CA ILE A 158 12.12 18.52 5.84
C ILE A 158 12.62 17.28 6.58
N CYS A 159 12.15 16.13 6.14
CA CYS A 159 12.61 14.86 6.66
C CYS A 159 14.01 14.55 6.12
N GLN A 160 14.97 14.23 6.99
CA GLN A 160 16.35 13.90 6.57
C GLN A 160 16.39 12.76 5.53
N ALA A 161 15.42 11.85 5.61
CA ALA A 161 15.28 10.75 4.65
C ALA A 161 15.02 11.21 3.21
N SER A 162 14.47 12.41 2.95
CA SER A 162 14.20 12.88 1.59
C SER A 162 15.43 13.42 0.87
N ILE A 163 16.51 13.73 1.61
CA ILE A 163 17.77 14.23 1.04
C ILE A 163 18.76 13.08 0.80
N ASN A 164 18.74 12.07 1.68
CA ASN A 164 19.62 10.93 1.54
C ASN A 164 19.13 9.96 0.45
N ALA A 165 20.06 9.30 -0.23
CA ALA A 165 19.80 8.20 -1.17
C ALA A 165 18.98 7.03 -0.57
N GLY A 166 18.71 7.03 0.74
CA GLY A 166 17.84 6.07 1.40
C GLY A 166 16.39 6.07 0.91
N TYR A 167 15.90 7.17 0.32
CA TYR A 167 14.58 7.20 -0.30
C TYR A 167 14.49 6.24 -1.51
N PHE A 168 15.58 6.08 -2.28
CA PHE A 168 15.63 5.14 -3.41
C PHE A 168 15.47 3.69 -2.97
N VAL A 169 16.12 3.31 -1.87
CA VAL A 169 16.06 1.93 -1.39
C VAL A 169 14.70 1.62 -0.75
N ALA A 170 14.02 2.61 -0.17
CA ALA A 170 12.63 2.45 0.25
C ALA A 170 11.68 2.13 -0.92
N PHE A 171 12.02 2.57 -2.14
CA PHE A 171 11.29 2.23 -3.37
C PHE A 171 11.75 0.95 -4.06
N MET A 172 12.95 0.44 -3.77
CA MET A 172 13.47 -0.77 -4.42
C MET A 172 12.57 -2.00 -4.23
N TYR A 173 12.07 -2.22 -3.01
CA TYR A 173 11.17 -3.35 -2.74
C TYR A 173 9.78 -3.19 -3.40
N PRO A 174 9.11 -2.03 -3.30
CA PRO A 174 7.91 -1.73 -4.10
C PRO A 174 8.12 -1.93 -5.61
N ILE A 175 9.24 -1.47 -6.16
CA ILE A 175 9.59 -1.64 -7.58
C ILE A 175 9.77 -3.12 -7.92
N PHE A 176 10.41 -3.91 -7.05
CA PHE A 176 10.55 -5.35 -7.24
C PHE A 176 9.20 -6.08 -7.20
N LEU A 177 8.31 -5.70 -6.29
CA LEU A 177 6.93 -6.22 -6.24
C LEU A 177 6.15 -5.87 -7.50
N ILE A 178 6.30 -4.65 -8.03
CA ILE A 178 5.68 -4.24 -9.30
C ILE A 178 6.26 -5.04 -10.47
N GLY A 179 7.58 -5.22 -10.52
CA GLY A 179 8.27 -5.97 -11.56
C GLY A 179 7.84 -7.44 -11.59
N SER A 180 7.80 -8.09 -10.43
CA SER A 180 7.30 -9.48 -10.32
C SER A 180 5.82 -9.61 -10.72
N TYR A 181 4.98 -8.62 -10.39
CA TYR A 181 3.60 -8.55 -10.90
C TYR A 181 3.53 -8.41 -12.42
N CYS A 182 4.28 -7.47 -12.99
CA CYS A 182 4.27 -7.21 -14.43
C CYS A 182 4.73 -8.46 -15.22
N SER A 183 5.79 -9.12 -14.75
CA SER A 183 6.28 -10.37 -15.34
C SER A 183 5.27 -11.52 -15.24
N PHE A 184 4.57 -11.65 -14.10
CA PHE A 184 3.53 -12.67 -13.94
C PHE A 184 2.34 -12.42 -14.87
N PHE A 185 1.95 -11.15 -15.06
CA PHE A 185 0.86 -10.80 -15.97
C PHE A 185 1.24 -11.04 -17.44
N ASN A 186 2.46 -10.66 -17.85
CA ASN A 186 2.98 -10.96 -19.20
C ASN A 186 3.02 -12.46 -19.48
N TYR A 187 3.39 -13.29 -18.50
CA TYR A 187 3.42 -14.75 -18.64
C TYR A 187 2.02 -15.39 -18.65
N SER A 188 1.01 -14.72 -18.07
CA SER A 188 -0.36 -15.25 -17.96
C SER A 188 -1.31 -14.78 -19.06
N SER A 189 -0.95 -13.75 -19.83
CA SER A 189 -1.75 -13.21 -20.95
C SER A 189 -1.41 -13.89 -22.27
#